data_AF-A0A1G8NCA2-F1
#
_entry.id   AF-A0A1G8NCA2-F1
#
_cell.length_a   1.000
_cell.length_b   1.000
_cell.length_c   1.000
_cell.angle_alpha   90.00
_cell.angle_beta   90.00
_cell.angle_gamma   90.00
#
_symmetry.space_group_name_H-M   'P 1'
#
loop_
_entity.id
_entity.type
_entity.pdbx_description
1 polymer ?
#
loop_
_entity_poly.entity_id
_entity_poly.type
_entity_poly.pdbx_seq_one_letter_code
_entity_poly.pdbx_strand_id
1 'polypeptide(L)'
;MRDQSFVTLFIDEDLKPIGEFPAPVTFDLDTRKLTDGNHVLKVVSKDHQGKEGVKLIPFVVRNGPAIAIEGLKKDEIVEGVLPLMINAYGKGDQKTFMLQGSETPQSIPWWLVVGIILFVAWTGYFIITSLAVKL
;
A
#
# COMPACT_ATOMS: atom_id res chain seq x y z
N MET A 1 30.84 -21.83 -27.78
CA MET A 1 29.69 -22.47 -27.10
C MET A 1 29.16 -21.43 -26.12
N ARG A 2 27.84 -21.25 -25.97
CA ARG A 2 27.31 -20.18 -25.12
C ARG A 2 27.57 -20.54 -23.66
N ASP A 3 28.43 -19.80 -22.98
CA ASP A 3 28.70 -19.90 -21.54
C ASP A 3 27.46 -19.43 -20.75
N GLN A 4 26.38 -20.22 -20.81
CA GLN A 4 25.19 -19.96 -20.02
C GLN A 4 25.41 -20.49 -18.61
N SER A 5 25.40 -19.57 -17.65
CA SER A 5 25.36 -19.92 -16.23
C SER A 5 23.92 -20.19 -15.83
N PHE A 6 23.70 -21.17 -14.95
CA PHE A 6 22.38 -21.48 -14.41
C PHE A 6 22.29 -21.04 -12.95
N VAL A 7 21.08 -20.72 -12.52
CA VAL A 7 20.78 -20.34 -11.14
C VAL A 7 19.63 -21.19 -10.65
N THR A 8 19.86 -21.88 -9.54
CA THR A 8 18.88 -22.69 -8.81
C THR A 8 18.46 -21.95 -7.54
N LEU A 9 17.15 -21.77 -7.36
CA LEU A 9 16.58 -21.04 -6.24
C LEU A 9 15.94 -22.01 -5.23
N PHE A 10 16.22 -21.81 -3.95
CA PHE A 10 15.66 -22.57 -2.84
C PHE A 10 15.11 -21.61 -1.78
N ILE A 11 14.02 -22.00 -1.11
CA ILE A 11 13.48 -21.29 0.06
C ILE A 11 13.80 -22.13 1.29
N ASP A 12 14.34 -21.47 2.31
CA ASP A 12 14.71 -22.03 3.59
C ASP A 12 15.64 -23.24 3.44
N GLU A 13 15.39 -24.30 4.20
CA GLU A 13 16.11 -25.58 4.12
C GLU A 13 15.38 -26.60 3.24
N ASP A 14 14.44 -26.16 2.38
CA ASP A 14 13.74 -27.08 1.49
C ASP A 14 14.72 -27.69 0.47
N LEU A 15 14.67 -29.01 0.35
CA LEU A 15 15.48 -29.78 -0.60
C LEU A 15 14.97 -29.58 -2.03
N LYS A 16 13.70 -29.19 -2.20
CA LYS A 16 13.12 -28.98 -3.51
C LYS A 16 13.41 -27.54 -4.00
N PRO A 17 14.10 -27.38 -5.14
CA PRO A 17 14.28 -26.05 -5.71
C PRO A 17 12.93 -25.50 -6.20
N ILE A 18 12.74 -24.19 -6.06
CA ILE A 18 11.61 -23.49 -6.68
C ILE A 18 11.72 -23.59 -8.20
N GLY A 19 12.95 -23.55 -8.71
CA GLY A 19 13.25 -23.70 -10.12
C GLY A 19 14.73 -23.49 -10.43
N GLU A 20 15.12 -23.87 -11.64
CA GLU A 20 16.44 -23.64 -12.22
C GLU A 20 16.26 -22.82 -13.50
N PHE A 21 17.03 -21.75 -13.63
CA PHE A 21 16.88 -20.76 -14.69
C PHE A 21 18.23 -20.36 -15.28
N PRO A 22 18.32 -20.09 -16.59
CA PRO A 22 19.51 -19.49 -17.18
C PRO A 22 19.67 -18.03 -16.70
N ALA A 23 20.89 -17.64 -16.33
CA ALA A 23 21.20 -16.27 -15.92
C ALA A 23 21.43 -15.33 -17.12
N PRO A 24 21.04 -14.04 -17.03
CA PRO A 24 20.26 -13.41 -15.97
C PRO A 24 18.76 -13.78 -16.04
N VAL A 25 18.11 -13.90 -14.87
CA VAL A 25 16.68 -14.24 -14.75
C VAL A 25 15.96 -13.23 -13.87
N THR A 26 14.74 -12.87 -14.26
CA THR A 26 13.75 -12.20 -13.39
C THR A 26 12.77 -13.25 -12.89
N PHE A 27 12.56 -13.31 -11.58
CA PHE A 27 11.70 -14.30 -10.92
C PHE A 27 10.77 -13.62 -9.92
N ASP A 28 9.47 -13.90 -10.04
CA ASP A 28 8.44 -13.38 -9.13
C ASP A 28 8.18 -14.39 -7.99
N LEU A 29 8.56 -14.01 -6.77
CA LEU A 29 8.31 -14.83 -5.58
C LEU A 29 6.92 -14.56 -5.02
N ASP A 30 6.01 -15.54 -5.13
CA ASP A 30 4.67 -15.46 -4.51
C ASP A 30 4.74 -15.76 -3.00
N THR A 31 4.90 -14.72 -2.19
CA THR A 31 5.01 -14.85 -0.73
C THR A 31 3.71 -15.31 -0.06
N ARG A 32 2.56 -15.29 -0.74
CA ARG A 32 1.26 -15.73 -0.15
C ARG A 32 1.22 -17.22 0.16
N LYS A 33 2.09 -17.99 -0.47
CA LYS A 33 2.23 -19.44 -0.25
C LYS A 33 3.22 -19.77 0.87
N LEU A 34 3.95 -18.77 1.35
CA LEU A 34 4.90 -18.91 2.45
C LEU A 34 4.20 -18.64 3.78
N THR A 35 4.69 -19.28 4.83
CA THR A 35 4.24 -19.01 6.20
C THR A 35 4.70 -17.63 6.65
N ASP A 36 4.09 -17.10 7.71
CA ASP A 36 4.61 -15.90 8.35
C ASP A 36 5.87 -16.22 9.16
N GLY A 37 6.86 -15.34 9.08
CA GLY A 37 8.10 -15.49 9.84
C GLY A 37 9.35 -15.14 9.06
N ASN A 38 10.49 -15.54 9.61
CA ASN A 38 11.80 -15.38 8.99
C ASN A 38 12.03 -16.50 7.99
N HIS A 39 12.43 -16.13 6.78
CA HIS A 39 12.74 -17.02 5.68
C HIS A 39 14.11 -16.69 5.11
N VAL A 40 14.72 -17.65 4.40
CA VAL A 40 16.01 -17.47 3.73
C VAL A 40 15.90 -17.89 2.28
N LEU A 41 16.15 -16.97 1.35
CA LEU A 41 16.29 -17.29 -0.06
C LEU A 41 17.73 -17.74 -0.31
N LYS A 42 17.90 -19.02 -0.68
CA LYS A 42 19.18 -19.58 -1.07
C LYS A 42 19.28 -19.63 -2.60
N VAL A 43 20.27 -18.94 -3.12
CA VAL A 43 20.56 -18.84 -4.55
C VAL A 43 21.86 -19.59 -4.82
N VAL A 44 21.79 -20.65 -5.62
CA VAL A 44 22.95 -21.43 -6.05
C VAL A 44 23.18 -21.15 -7.53
N SER A 45 24.30 -20.50 -7.88
CA SER A 45 24.70 -20.26 -9.26
C SER A 45 25.73 -21.28 -9.68
N LYS A 46 25.59 -21.84 -10.88
CA LYS A 46 26.54 -22.78 -11.49
C LYS A 46 27.07 -22.19 -12.79
N ASP A 47 28.40 -22.02 -12.85
CA ASP A 47 29.06 -21.51 -14.06
C ASP A 47 29.29 -22.63 -15.10
N HIS A 48 29.80 -22.24 -16.28
CA HIS A 48 30.10 -23.19 -17.35
C HIS A 48 31.25 -24.16 -17.00
N GLN A 49 32.06 -23.86 -15.98
CA GLN A 49 33.18 -24.65 -15.50
C GLN A 49 32.79 -25.59 -14.34
N GLY A 50 31.51 -25.57 -13.95
CA GLY A 50 30.98 -26.35 -12.84
C GLY A 50 31.28 -25.79 -11.45
N LYS A 51 31.81 -24.57 -11.33
CA LYS A 51 31.96 -23.90 -10.03
C LYS A 51 30.59 -23.41 -9.57
N GLU A 52 30.34 -23.65 -8.29
CA GLU A 52 29.09 -23.27 -7.64
C GLU A 52 29.32 -22.08 -6.69
N GLY A 53 28.49 -21.05 -6.83
CA GLY A 53 28.43 -19.92 -5.91
C GLY A 53 27.11 -19.95 -5.14
N VAL A 54 27.16 -19.85 -3.81
CA VAL A 54 25.96 -19.86 -2.95
C VAL A 54 25.79 -18.50 -2.30
N LYS A 55 24.57 -17.96 -2.36
CA LYS A 55 24.19 -16.72 -1.66
C LYS A 55 22.92 -16.95 -0.86
N LEU A 56 22.95 -16.55 0.41
CA LEU A 56 21.81 -16.62 1.34
C LEU A 56 21.28 -15.20 1.60
N ILE A 57 19.98 -15.00 1.45
CA ILE A 57 19.33 -13.71 1.63
C ILE A 57 18.19 -13.89 2.64
N PRO A 58 18.34 -13.44 3.90
CA PRO A 58 17.27 -13.50 4.88
C PRO A 58 16.18 -12.45 4.57
N PHE A 59 14.91 -12.82 4.71
CA PHE A 59 13.76 -11.94 4.56
C PHE A 59 12.65 -12.34 5.53
N VAL A 60 11.65 -11.47 5.72
CA VAL A 60 10.54 -11.74 6.65
C VAL A 60 9.23 -11.65 5.88
N VAL A 61 8.41 -12.70 5.99
CA VAL A 61 7.07 -12.76 5.42
C VAL A 61 6.04 -12.40 6.48
N ARG A 62 5.09 -11.55 6.11
CA ARG A 62 3.97 -11.10 6.96
C ARG A 62 2.67 -11.07 6.15
N ASN A 63 2.06 -12.22 5.98
CA ASN A 63 0.76 -12.41 5.32
C ASN A 63 -0.41 -12.36 6.32
N GLY A 64 -0.15 -12.62 7.60
CA GLY A 64 -1.11 -12.60 8.70
C GLY A 64 -1.52 -11.19 9.15
N PRO A 65 -2.40 -11.11 10.16
CA PRO A 65 -2.87 -9.83 10.70
C PRO A 65 -1.73 -9.04 11.33
N ALA A 66 -1.72 -7.72 11.12
CA ALA A 66 -0.79 -6.83 11.79
C ALA A 66 -1.22 -6.65 13.25
N ILE A 67 -0.30 -6.84 14.18
CA ILE A 67 -0.56 -6.65 15.61
C ILE A 67 0.10 -5.34 16.04
N ALA A 68 -0.67 -4.47 16.70
CA ALA A 68 -0.18 -3.25 17.34
C ALA A 68 -0.39 -3.36 18.85
N ILE A 69 0.63 -2.99 19.60
CA ILE A 69 0.59 -2.98 21.06
C ILE A 69 0.84 -1.54 21.50
N GLU A 70 -0.09 -1.00 22.29
CA GLU A 70 0.05 0.29 22.94
C GLU A 70 0.27 0.07 24.44
N GLY A 71 1.04 0.96 25.06
CA GLY A 71 1.41 0.88 26.46
C GLY A 71 2.77 0.22 26.75
N LEU A 72 3.47 -0.32 25.74
CA LEU A 72 4.85 -0.83 25.89
C LEU A 72 5.67 -0.56 24.62
N LYS A 73 6.87 0.00 24.80
CA LYS A 73 7.82 0.27 23.71
C LYS A 73 8.92 -0.80 23.64
N LYS A 74 9.54 -0.90 22.47
CA LYS A 74 10.70 -1.77 22.28
C LYS A 74 11.83 -1.32 23.20
N ASP A 75 12.43 -2.28 23.90
CA ASP A 75 13.57 -2.10 24.82
C ASP A 75 13.28 -1.19 26.04
N GLU A 76 11.99 -1.03 26.41
CA GLU A 76 11.59 -0.26 27.59
C GLU A 76 11.77 -1.08 28.89
N ILE A 77 12.31 -0.44 29.93
CA ILE A 77 12.44 -1.03 31.27
C ILE A 77 11.21 -0.60 32.08
N VAL A 78 10.41 -1.56 32.53
CA VAL A 78 9.14 -1.33 33.22
C VAL A 78 9.12 -2.05 34.57
N GLU A 79 8.44 -1.47 35.57
CA GLU A 79 8.26 -2.05 36.90
C GLU A 79 6.78 -2.00 37.30
N GLY A 80 6.30 -3.03 38.01
CA GLY A 80 4.92 -3.08 38.51
C GLY A 80 3.89 -3.58 37.49
N VAL A 81 2.68 -3.00 37.51
CA VAL A 81 1.55 -3.40 36.65
C VAL A 81 1.34 -2.35 35.57
N LEU A 82 1.48 -2.76 34.31
CA LEU A 82 1.39 -1.90 33.13
C LEU A 82 0.15 -2.27 32.29
N PRO A 83 -0.81 -1.36 32.09
CA PRO A 83 -1.95 -1.62 31.22
C PRO A 83 -1.50 -1.62 29.76
N LEU A 84 -1.80 -2.71 29.04
CA LEU A 84 -1.51 -2.84 27.61
C LEU A 84 -2.81 -2.90 26.81
N MET A 85 -2.80 -2.23 25.66
CA MET A 85 -3.85 -2.38 24.67
C MET A 85 -3.28 -3.10 23.45
N ILE A 86 -3.91 -4.22 23.07
CA ILE A 86 -3.47 -5.06 21.95
C ILE A 86 -4.54 -4.99 20.86
N ASN A 87 -4.14 -4.52 19.68
CA ASN A 87 -4.98 -4.42 18.50
C ASN A 87 -4.47 -5.37 17.42
N ALA A 88 -5.39 -6.05 16.73
CA ALA A 88 -5.08 -6.92 15.59
C ALA A 88 -5.86 -6.45 14.36
N TYR A 89 -5.14 -6.12 13.29
CA TYR A 89 -5.69 -5.66 12.03
C TYR A 89 -5.53 -6.76 10.98
N GLY A 90 -6.64 -7.31 10.51
CA GLY A 90 -6.62 -8.17 9.34
C GLY A 90 -6.19 -7.36 8.12
N LYS A 91 -5.21 -7.86 7.36
CA LYS A 91 -4.89 -7.36 6.02
C LYS A 91 -5.99 -7.81 5.05
N GLY A 92 -7.21 -7.30 5.26
CA GLY A 92 -8.33 -7.50 4.36
C GLY A 92 -8.00 -6.93 2.98
N ASP A 93 -8.54 -7.55 1.93
CA ASP A 93 -8.26 -7.21 0.53
C ASP A 93 -8.39 -5.69 0.34
N GLN A 94 -7.26 -4.99 0.13
CA GLN A 94 -7.18 -3.52 0.05
C GLN A 94 -7.86 -2.95 -1.21
N LYS A 95 -8.65 -3.75 -1.92
CA LYS A 95 -9.24 -3.39 -3.21
C LYS A 95 -10.43 -2.44 -3.10
N THR A 96 -10.99 -2.27 -1.91
CA THR A 96 -12.12 -1.38 -1.69
C THR A 96 -11.85 -0.50 -0.48
N PHE A 97 -11.04 0.54 -0.67
CA PHE A 97 -11.06 1.72 0.18
C PHE A 97 -12.39 2.45 -0.09
N MET A 98 -13.48 1.96 0.50
CA MET A 98 -14.79 2.62 0.42
C MET A 98 -14.76 3.82 1.38
N LEU A 99 -14.33 4.98 0.87
CA LEU A 99 -14.61 6.28 1.48
C LEU A 99 -16.10 6.61 1.31
N GLN A 100 -16.98 5.84 1.93
CA GLN A 100 -18.41 6.16 1.91
C GLN A 100 -18.71 7.13 3.05
N GLY A 101 -18.94 8.40 2.70
CA GLY A 101 -19.38 9.43 3.65
C GLY A 101 -18.32 10.45 4.08
N SER A 102 -17.28 10.70 3.28
CA SER A 102 -16.33 11.80 3.56
C SER A 102 -16.87 13.20 3.17
N GLU A 103 -18.07 13.28 2.60
CA GLU A 103 -18.71 14.54 2.23
C GLU A 103 -19.95 14.72 3.10
N THR A 104 -19.90 15.67 4.03
CA THR A 104 -21.10 16.15 4.70
C THR A 104 -21.95 16.90 3.68
N PRO A 105 -23.19 16.47 3.36
CA PRO A 105 -24.03 17.19 2.43
C PRO A 105 -24.39 18.56 3.02
N GLN A 106 -23.70 19.60 2.56
CA GLN A 106 -23.97 20.97 2.99
C GLN A 106 -24.99 21.61 2.04
N SER A 107 -26.02 22.22 2.62
CA SER A 107 -27.02 22.98 1.86
C SER A 107 -26.38 24.20 1.19
N ILE A 108 -27.00 24.66 0.09
CA ILE A 108 -26.55 25.85 -0.65
C ILE A 108 -26.47 27.04 0.32
N PRO A 109 -25.32 27.74 0.41
CA PRO A 109 -25.17 28.87 1.31
C PRO A 109 -26.16 30.00 1.00
N TRP A 110 -26.79 30.55 2.04
CA TRP A 110 -27.82 31.59 1.91
C TRP A 110 -27.33 32.84 1.16
N TRP A 111 -26.04 33.18 1.28
CA TRP A 111 -25.45 34.32 0.59
C TRP A 111 -25.48 34.18 -0.94
N LEU A 112 -25.41 32.93 -1.46
CA LEU A 112 -25.51 32.67 -2.90
C LEU A 112 -26.92 33.02 -3.41
N VAL A 113 -27.95 32.64 -2.64
CA VAL A 113 -29.34 32.95 -2.94
C VAL A 113 -29.58 34.46 -2.92
N VAL A 114 -29.07 35.15 -1.89
CA VAL A 114 -29.13 36.62 -1.81
C VAL A 114 -28.41 37.27 -3.00
N GLY A 115 -27.24 36.75 -3.40
CA GLY A 115 -26.50 37.21 -4.58
C GLY A 115 -27.31 37.07 -5.88
N ILE A 116 -27.99 35.94 -6.08
CA ILE A 116 -28.86 35.72 -7.25
C ILE A 116 -30.02 36.72 -7.26
N ILE A 117 -30.68 36.94 -6.12
CA ILE A 117 -31.79 37.90 -6.02
C ILE A 117 -31.31 39.32 -6.36
N LEU A 118 -30.17 39.74 -5.81
CA LEU A 118 -29.58 41.05 -6.10
C LEU A 118 -29.21 41.19 -7.58
N PHE A 119 -28.64 40.14 -8.18
CA PHE A 119 -28.27 40.15 -9.59
C PHE A 119 -29.49 40.27 -10.51
N VAL A 120 -30.57 39.54 -10.20
CA VAL A 120 -31.84 39.63 -10.95
C VAL A 120 -32.48 41.01 -10.81
N ALA A 121 -32.51 41.55 -9.58
CA ALA A 121 -33.05 42.89 -9.32
C ALA A 121 -32.26 43.98 -10.05
N TRP A 122 -30.92 43.91 -10.00
CA TRP A 122 -30.04 44.83 -10.70
C TRP A 122 -30.21 44.74 -12.22
N THR A 123 -30.31 43.52 -12.76
CA THR A 123 -30.54 43.30 -14.20
C THR A 123 -31.86 43.91 -14.65
N GLY A 124 -32.94 43.70 -13.89
CA GLY A 124 -34.24 44.31 -14.16
C GLY A 124 -34.19 45.84 -14.13
N TYR A 125 -33.55 46.42 -13.11
CA TYR A 125 -33.32 47.86 -13.02
C TYR A 125 -32.54 48.40 -14.22
N PHE A 126 -31.45 47.74 -14.59
CA PHE A 126 -30.61 48.13 -15.73
C PHE A 126 -31.40 48.10 -17.04
N ILE A 127 -32.19 47.06 -17.29
CA ILE A 127 -33.02 46.95 -18.49
C ILE A 127 -34.06 48.08 -18.53
N ILE A 128 -34.81 48.29 -17.44
CA ILE A 128 -35.85 49.33 -17.39
C ILE A 128 -35.26 50.71 -17.61
N THR A 129 -34.14 51.03 -16.95
CA THR A 129 -33.47 52.33 -17.09
C THR A 129 -32.88 52.52 -18.48
N SER A 130 -32.26 51.49 -19.06
CA SER A 130 -31.72 51.56 -20.43
C SER A 130 -32.81 51.79 -21.48
N LEU A 131 -34.00 51.24 -21.28
CA LEU A 131 -35.16 51.46 -22.16
C LEU A 131 -35.84 52.82 -21.94
N ALA A 132 -35.77 53.37 -20.71
CA ALA A 132 -36.37 54.65 -20.37
C ALA A 132 -35.53 55.85 -20.84
N VAL A 133 -34.23 55.67 -21.05
CA VAL A 133 -33.38 56.67 -21.70
C VAL A 133 -33.69 56.66 -23.20
N LYS A 134 -34.48 57.63 -23.66
CA LYS A 134 -34.61 57.91 -25.10
C LYS A 134 -33.30 58.49 -25.62
N LEU A 135 -32.70 57.83 -26.61
CA LEU A 135 -31.66 58.40 -27.49
C LEU A 135 -32.20 59.62 -28.23
#